data_AF-R3L914-F1
#
_entry.id   AF-R3L914-F1
#
_cell.length_a   1.000
_cell.length_b   1.000
_cell.length_c   1.000
_cell.angle_alpha   90.00
_cell.angle_beta   90.00
_cell.angle_gamma   90.00
#
_symmetry.space_group_name_H-M   'P 1'
#
loop_
_entity.id
_entity.type
_entity.pdbx_description
1 polymer ?
#
loop_
_entity_poly.entity_id
_entity_poly.type
_entity_poly.pdbx_seq_one_letter_code
_entity_poly.pdbx_strand_id
1 'polypeptide(L)'
;MKHRKQWLIGLLIILIIGIGGKWYMDEQEKAKLHEIQTDLANYLYNNYRIYTKNKEKSEEIKKKYNRGNGSITEKEYLQKMKSIREYSNINKVEFTSFIVGPMNTLKVYFTINDVYEEEVDLDTISAETEKFIYSITNGTGKGPYYIEKKDKPTKKKMPEDSIVYDEGGIK
;
A
#
# COMPACT_ATOMS: atom_id res chain seq x y z
N MET A 1 36.86 -1.08 9.57
CA MET A 1 36.44 -1.49 8.22
C MET A 1 35.22 -2.41 8.32
N LYS A 2 33.98 -1.92 8.16
CA LYS A 2 32.77 -2.78 8.09
C LYS A 2 31.55 -2.15 7.39
N HIS A 3 31.73 -1.11 6.57
CA HIS A 3 30.63 -0.47 5.81
C HIS A 3 30.48 -0.94 4.35
N ARG A 4 31.31 -1.89 3.87
CA ARG A 4 31.32 -2.28 2.45
C ARG A 4 30.27 -3.33 2.04
N LYS A 5 29.52 -3.92 2.98
CA LYS A 5 28.48 -4.94 2.66
C LYS A 5 27.06 -4.39 2.53
N GLN A 6 26.78 -3.22 3.10
CA GLN A 6 25.40 -2.71 3.27
C GLN A 6 24.87 -1.99 2.03
N TRP A 7 25.75 -1.39 1.22
CA TRP A 7 25.37 -0.75 -0.04
C TRP A 7 24.96 -1.77 -1.12
N LEU A 8 25.31 -3.05 -0.96
CA LEU A 8 25.08 -4.09 -1.97
C LEU A 8 23.66 -4.67 -1.95
N ILE A 9 22.89 -4.59 -0.85
CA ILE A 9 21.59 -5.28 -0.75
C ILE A 9 20.49 -4.52 -1.51
N GLY A 10 20.40 -3.20 -1.32
CA GLY A 10 19.53 -2.34 -2.12
C GLY A 10 19.95 -2.23 -3.59
N LEU A 11 21.26 -2.27 -3.86
CA LEU A 11 21.80 -2.34 -5.22
C LEU A 11 21.59 -3.70 -5.89
N LEU A 12 21.49 -4.82 -5.16
CA LEU A 12 21.31 -6.13 -5.79
C LEU A 12 19.94 -6.24 -6.47
N ILE A 13 18.87 -5.78 -5.81
CA ILE A 13 17.52 -5.77 -6.39
C ILE A 13 17.47 -4.82 -7.60
N ILE A 14 18.22 -3.72 -7.55
CA ILE A 14 18.38 -2.75 -8.65
C ILE A 14 19.29 -3.26 -9.78
N LEU A 15 20.24 -4.16 -9.51
CA LEU A 15 21.20 -4.71 -10.49
C LEU A 15 20.66 -5.91 -11.26
N ILE A 16 19.65 -6.61 -10.75
CA ILE A 16 18.94 -7.70 -11.46
C ILE A 16 18.13 -7.16 -12.67
N ILE A 17 17.96 -5.84 -12.77
CA ILE A 17 17.14 -5.10 -13.74
C ILE A 17 17.81 -4.95 -15.13
N GLY A 18 19.06 -5.40 -15.28
CA GLY A 18 19.83 -5.22 -16.50
C GLY A 18 19.43 -6.15 -17.66
N ILE A 19 18.56 -5.64 -18.54
CA ILE A 19 18.43 -5.98 -19.98
C ILE A 19 17.59 -7.24 -20.31
N GLY A 20 16.26 -7.02 -20.43
CA GLY A 20 15.43 -7.59 -21.51
C GLY A 20 15.29 -9.11 -21.64
N GLY A 21 14.29 -9.68 -20.97
CA GLY A 21 13.73 -11.00 -21.30
C GLY A 21 13.38 -11.81 -20.06
N LYS A 22 12.14 -12.32 -20.00
CA LYS A 22 11.57 -13.22 -18.95
C LYS A 22 12.57 -13.67 -17.88
N TRP A 23 12.53 -13.04 -16.71
CA TRP A 23 13.44 -13.34 -15.61
C TRP A 23 12.93 -14.52 -14.79
N TYR A 24 13.73 -15.59 -14.70
CA TYR A 24 13.60 -16.58 -13.63
C TYR A 24 14.36 -16.03 -12.43
N MET A 25 13.65 -15.71 -11.34
CA MET A 25 14.32 -15.39 -10.07
C MET A 25 14.93 -16.65 -9.47
N ASP A 26 16.15 -16.52 -8.96
CA ASP A 26 16.73 -17.57 -8.14
C ASP A 26 16.03 -17.64 -6.75
N GLU A 27 16.30 -18.71 -6.00
CA GLU A 27 15.67 -18.91 -4.69
C GLU A 27 16.00 -17.80 -3.67
N GLN A 28 17.16 -17.16 -3.79
CA GLN A 28 17.56 -16.06 -2.92
C GLN A 28 16.78 -14.78 -3.26
N GLU A 29 16.55 -14.52 -4.55
CA GLU A 29 15.76 -13.39 -5.03
C GLU A 29 14.28 -13.54 -4.67
N LYS A 30 13.72 -14.74 -4.83
CA LYS A 30 12.36 -15.05 -4.35
C LYS A 30 12.20 -14.82 -2.86
N ALA A 31 13.16 -15.29 -2.05
CA ALA A 31 13.14 -15.07 -0.61
C ALA A 31 13.14 -13.57 -0.24
N LYS A 32 13.94 -12.75 -0.94
CA LYS A 32 13.94 -11.29 -0.75
C LYS A 32 12.62 -10.66 -1.16
N LEU A 33 12.01 -11.13 -2.26
CA LEU A 33 10.70 -10.63 -2.69
C LEU A 33 9.62 -10.97 -1.65
N HIS A 34 9.66 -12.17 -1.07
CA HIS A 34 8.78 -12.58 0.03
C HIS A 34 9.01 -11.74 1.29
N GLU A 35 10.25 -11.37 1.62
CA GLU A 35 10.55 -10.47 2.73
C GLU A 35 9.94 -9.08 2.52
N ILE A 36 10.04 -8.51 1.32
CA ILE A 36 9.42 -7.22 0.96
C ILE A 36 7.91 -7.30 1.07
N GLN A 37 7.30 -8.35 0.50
CA GLN A 37 5.86 -8.60 0.57
C GLN A 37 5.37 -8.70 2.02
N THR A 38 6.09 -9.46 2.84
CA THR A 38 5.78 -9.64 4.26
C THR A 38 5.89 -8.33 5.02
N ASP A 39 6.94 -7.54 4.78
CA ASP A 39 7.16 -6.28 5.47
C ASP A 39 6.09 -5.23 5.09
N LEU A 40 5.75 -5.13 3.80
CA LEU A 40 4.68 -4.25 3.32
C LEU A 40 3.29 -4.69 3.85
N ALA A 41 2.97 -5.98 3.82
CA ALA A 41 1.71 -6.49 4.38
C ALA A 41 1.60 -6.20 5.89
N ASN A 42 2.68 -6.40 6.64
CA ASN A 42 2.75 -6.03 8.05
C ASN A 42 2.59 -4.52 8.27
N TYR A 43 3.22 -3.70 7.43
CA TYR A 43 3.11 -2.26 7.50
C TYR A 43 1.66 -1.81 7.26
N LEU A 44 1.01 -2.32 6.20
CA LEU A 44 -0.41 -2.10 5.89
C LEU A 44 -1.30 -2.49 7.08
N TYR A 45 -1.19 -3.74 7.51
CA TYR A 45 -1.97 -4.32 8.60
C TYR A 45 -1.89 -3.48 9.88
N ASN A 46 -0.71 -2.98 10.22
CA ASN A 46 -0.49 -2.23 11.45
C ASN A 46 -0.90 -0.76 11.38
N ASN A 47 -0.78 -0.13 10.21
CA ASN A 47 -0.88 1.32 10.08
C ASN A 47 -2.17 1.79 9.40
N TYR A 48 -2.89 0.93 8.67
CA TYR A 48 -4.01 1.33 7.83
C TYR A 48 -5.28 0.50 8.08
N ARG A 49 -6.42 1.08 7.69
CA ARG A 49 -7.75 0.47 7.63
C ARG A 49 -8.45 0.89 6.34
N ILE A 50 -9.37 0.07 5.88
CA ILE A 50 -10.23 0.42 4.75
C ILE A 50 -11.48 1.10 5.29
N TYR A 51 -12.05 2.02 4.52
CA TYR A 51 -13.40 2.50 4.75
C TYR A 51 -14.21 2.56 3.46
N THR A 52 -15.52 2.37 3.61
CA THR A 52 -16.52 2.68 2.60
C THR A 52 -17.41 3.83 3.07
N LYS A 53 -18.21 4.39 2.16
CA LYS A 53 -19.20 5.42 2.47
C LYS A 53 -20.53 5.01 1.87
N ASN A 54 -21.60 5.09 2.65
CA ASN A 54 -22.94 4.92 2.12
C ASN A 54 -23.21 5.96 1.01
N LYS A 55 -23.57 5.48 -0.19
CA LYS A 55 -23.74 6.31 -1.39
C LYS A 55 -24.89 7.31 -1.23
N GLU A 56 -26.03 6.87 -0.72
CA GLU A 56 -27.23 7.72 -0.55
C GLU A 56 -26.95 8.85 0.44
N LYS A 57 -26.41 8.53 1.62
CA LYS A 57 -26.01 9.53 2.62
C LYS A 57 -24.94 10.49 2.09
N SER A 58 -23.98 9.98 1.29
CA SER A 58 -22.97 10.81 0.66
C SER A 58 -23.60 11.83 -0.30
N GLU A 59 -24.56 11.41 -1.13
CA GLU A 59 -25.25 12.29 -2.07
C GLU A 59 -26.14 13.31 -1.36
N GLU A 60 -26.82 12.94 -0.27
CA GLU A 60 -27.56 13.90 0.56
C GLU A 60 -26.66 14.98 1.14
N ILE A 61 -25.49 14.60 1.67
CA ILE A 61 -24.51 15.54 2.23
C ILE A 61 -23.95 16.44 1.13
N LYS A 62 -23.61 15.90 -0.05
CA LYS A 62 -23.14 16.69 -1.20
C LYS A 62 -24.19 17.69 -1.68
N LYS A 63 -25.47 17.29 -1.74
CA LYS A 63 -26.59 18.19 -2.09
C LYS A 63 -26.73 19.32 -1.07
N LYS A 64 -26.66 19.01 0.23
CA LYS A 64 -26.70 20.03 1.29
C LYS A 64 -25.52 20.99 1.23
N TYR A 65 -24.32 20.52 0.87
CA TYR A 65 -23.13 21.37 0.72
C TYR A 65 -23.12 22.18 -0.57
N ASN A 66 -23.67 21.64 -1.67
CA ASN A 66 -23.81 22.29 -2.98
C ASN A 66 -22.54 23.04 -3.43
N ARG A 67 -21.37 22.38 -3.38
CA ARG A 67 -20.07 22.97 -3.75
C ARG A 67 -19.76 24.28 -3.01
N GLY A 68 -20.23 24.42 -1.77
CA GLY A 68 -20.06 25.63 -0.94
C GLY A 68 -21.23 26.61 -1.02
N ASN A 69 -22.16 26.44 -1.96
CA ASN A 69 -23.36 27.29 -2.11
C ASN A 69 -24.60 26.69 -1.44
N GLY A 70 -24.39 25.83 -0.44
CA GLY A 70 -25.43 25.02 0.18
C GLY A 70 -25.86 25.52 1.55
N SER A 71 -26.64 24.69 2.24
CA SER A 71 -27.15 24.95 3.58
C SER A 71 -26.20 24.55 4.71
N ILE A 72 -25.03 23.98 4.38
CA ILE A 72 -24.02 23.58 5.36
C ILE A 72 -22.65 24.11 4.96
N THR A 73 -21.83 24.43 5.96
CA THR A 73 -20.45 24.88 5.78
C THR A 73 -19.53 23.75 5.31
N GLU A 74 -18.33 24.10 4.83
CA GLU A 74 -17.30 23.12 4.50
C GLU A 74 -16.89 22.26 5.71
N LYS A 75 -16.77 22.87 6.90
CA LYS A 75 -16.48 22.15 8.14
C LYS A 75 -17.53 21.09 8.45
N GLU A 76 -18.81 21.45 8.35
CA GLU A 76 -19.91 20.51 8.56
C GLU A 76 -19.95 19.43 7.48
N TYR A 77 -19.67 19.79 6.23
CA TYR A 77 -19.55 18.84 5.12
C TYR A 77 -18.47 17.79 5.42
N LEU A 78 -17.26 18.21 5.79
CA LEU A 78 -16.16 17.29 6.12
C LEU A 78 -16.50 16.41 7.32
N GLN A 79 -17.11 16.97 8.37
CA GLN A 79 -17.52 16.23 9.55
C GLN A 79 -18.59 15.18 9.23
N LYS A 80 -19.63 15.55 8.47
CA LYS A 80 -20.70 14.63 8.05
C LYS A 80 -20.17 13.56 7.09
N MET A 81 -19.28 13.90 6.16
CA MET A 81 -18.64 12.93 5.26
C MET A 81 -17.74 11.95 6.01
N LYS A 82 -17.13 12.37 7.13
CA LYS A 82 -16.36 11.49 8.01
C LYS A 82 -17.28 10.59 8.84
N SER A 83 -18.42 11.09 9.33
CA SER A 83 -19.32 10.32 10.20
C SER A 83 -20.05 9.17 9.49
N ILE A 84 -20.15 9.21 8.16
CA ILE A 84 -20.77 8.14 7.36
C ILE A 84 -19.79 7.06 6.90
N ARG A 85 -18.52 7.12 7.35
CA ARG A 85 -17.51 6.13 6.99
C ARG A 85 -17.72 4.86 7.79
N GLU A 86 -17.77 3.75 7.08
CA GLU A 86 -17.84 2.42 7.66
C GLU A 86 -16.47 1.77 7.50
N TYR A 87 -15.80 1.54 8.63
CA TYR A 87 -14.42 1.07 8.66
C TYR A 87 -14.34 -0.45 8.74
N SER A 88 -13.36 -1.02 8.03
CA SER A 88 -13.01 -2.44 8.09
C SER A 88 -11.50 -2.61 8.32
N ASN A 89 -11.15 -3.65 9.07
CA ASN A 89 -9.75 -4.01 9.28
C ASN A 89 -9.19 -4.67 8.01
N ILE A 90 -7.89 -4.52 7.82
CA ILE A 90 -7.13 -5.28 6.83
C ILE A 90 -6.99 -6.72 7.35
N ASN A 91 -7.52 -7.68 6.61
CA ASN A 91 -7.53 -9.10 6.95
C ASN A 91 -6.85 -9.94 5.86
N LYS A 92 -6.67 -9.40 4.65
CA LYS A 92 -5.98 -10.05 3.53
C LYS A 92 -5.22 -9.01 2.71
N VAL A 93 -4.01 -9.35 2.27
CA VAL A 93 -3.23 -8.60 1.28
C VAL A 93 -2.77 -9.58 0.22
N GLU A 94 -3.08 -9.30 -1.03
CA GLU A 94 -2.72 -10.11 -2.19
C GLU A 94 -1.86 -9.29 -3.14
N PHE A 95 -0.61 -9.71 -3.32
CA PHE A 95 0.30 -9.11 -4.28
C PHE A 95 0.01 -9.68 -5.67
N THR A 96 -0.07 -8.79 -6.66
CA THR A 96 -0.55 -9.13 -8.01
C THR A 96 0.51 -8.92 -9.08
N SER A 97 1.43 -7.98 -8.86
CA SER A 97 2.55 -7.76 -9.76
C SER A 97 3.63 -6.91 -9.10
N PHE A 98 4.85 -7.16 -9.54
CA PHE A 98 5.99 -6.27 -9.34
C PHE A 98 6.46 -5.78 -10.71
N ILE A 99 6.74 -4.49 -10.85
CA ILE A 99 7.22 -3.92 -12.12
C ILE A 99 8.38 -2.99 -11.84
N VAL A 100 9.41 -3.03 -12.68
CA VAL A 100 10.45 -1.99 -12.63
C VAL A 100 10.05 -0.80 -13.49
N GLY A 101 9.85 0.33 -12.84
CA GLY A 101 9.62 1.61 -13.49
C GLY A 101 10.91 2.27 -14.02
N PRO A 102 10.77 3.43 -14.70
CA PRO A 102 11.90 4.26 -15.07
C PRO A 102 12.78 4.58 -13.85
N MET A 103 14.10 4.69 -14.04
CA MET A 103 15.07 4.97 -12.97
C MET A 103 15.23 3.87 -11.89
N ASN A 104 14.85 2.63 -12.20
CA ASN A 104 14.96 1.46 -11.31
C ASN A 104 14.07 1.52 -10.06
N THR A 105 12.95 2.24 -10.14
CA THR A 105 11.88 2.22 -9.14
C THR A 105 11.17 0.87 -9.15
N LEU A 106 11.03 0.22 -7.99
CA LEU A 106 10.21 -0.99 -7.88
C LEU A 106 8.76 -0.60 -7.58
N LYS A 107 7.86 -0.91 -8.51
CA LYS A 107 6.41 -0.72 -8.35
C LYS A 107 5.78 -2.00 -7.85
N VAL A 108 4.95 -1.89 -6.82
CA VAL A 108 4.25 -3.03 -6.22
C VAL A 108 2.75 -2.83 -6.32
N TYR A 109 2.08 -3.80 -6.93
CA TYR A 109 0.64 -3.84 -7.09
C TYR A 109 0.05 -4.85 -6.14
N PHE A 110 -0.93 -4.45 -5.35
CA PHE A 110 -1.61 -5.35 -4.43
C PHE A 110 -3.09 -5.01 -4.26
N THR A 111 -3.85 -6.00 -3.79
CA THR A 111 -5.25 -5.88 -3.39
C THR A 111 -5.37 -6.14 -1.90
N ILE A 112 -6.16 -5.33 -1.21
CA ILE A 112 -6.49 -5.50 0.20
C ILE A 112 -7.94 -5.95 0.32
N ASN A 113 -8.17 -7.03 1.08
CA ASN A 113 -9.49 -7.63 1.33
C ASN A 113 -10.32 -7.86 0.05
N ASP A 114 -9.67 -8.09 -1.09
CA ASP A 114 -10.31 -8.29 -2.40
C ASP A 114 -11.17 -7.10 -2.89
N VAL A 115 -11.00 -5.91 -2.30
CA VAL A 115 -11.87 -4.74 -2.55
C VAL A 115 -11.14 -3.44 -2.81
N TYR A 116 -9.86 -3.35 -2.44
CA TYR A 116 -9.07 -2.14 -2.57
C TYR A 116 -7.74 -2.44 -3.24
N GLU A 117 -7.57 -1.90 -4.44
CA GLU A 117 -6.34 -2.01 -5.23
C GLU A 117 -5.47 -0.77 -5.03
N GLU A 118 -4.16 -0.96 -4.93
CA GLU A 118 -3.20 0.13 -4.83
C GLU A 118 -1.88 -0.23 -5.53
N GLU A 119 -1.22 0.81 -6.03
CA GLU A 119 0.14 0.78 -6.54
C GLU A 119 1.03 1.60 -5.60
N VAL A 120 2.15 1.03 -5.16
CA VAL A 120 3.15 1.75 -4.37
C VAL A 120 4.51 1.68 -5.02
N ASP A 121 5.18 2.82 -5.08
CA ASP A 121 6.57 2.94 -5.52
C ASP A 121 7.49 2.71 -4.32
N LEU A 122 8.46 1.81 -4.47
CA LEU A 122 9.46 1.46 -3.47
C LEU A 122 10.83 2.03 -3.87
N ASP A 123 11.01 3.32 -3.58
CA ASP A 123 12.20 4.08 -4.03
C ASP A 123 13.22 4.35 -2.93
N THR A 124 12.80 4.27 -1.67
CA THR A 124 13.62 4.71 -0.54
C THR A 124 13.77 3.59 0.48
N ILE A 125 15.02 3.28 0.82
CA ILE A 125 15.38 2.37 1.90
C ILE A 125 15.91 3.19 3.08
N SER A 126 15.39 2.91 4.27
CA SER A 126 15.88 3.51 5.51
C SER A 126 17.29 3.02 5.81
N ALA A 127 18.22 3.96 6.03
CA ALA A 127 19.59 3.63 6.44
C ALA A 127 19.68 3.04 7.87
N GLU A 128 18.65 3.26 8.69
CA GLU A 128 18.62 2.78 10.08
C GLU A 128 18.06 1.36 10.18
N THR A 129 17.02 1.06 9.40
CA THR A 129 16.29 -0.22 9.49
C THR A 129 16.58 -1.16 8.33
N GLU A 130 17.26 -0.69 7.29
CA GLU A 130 17.52 -1.41 6.04
C GLU A 130 16.22 -1.91 5.34
N LYS A 131 15.08 -1.26 5.64
CA LYS A 131 13.75 -1.56 5.08
C LYS A 131 13.24 -0.44 4.20
N PHE A 132 12.34 -0.77 3.27
CA PHE A 132 11.64 0.23 2.47
C PHE A 132 10.81 1.18 3.33
N ILE A 133 10.83 2.45 2.94
CA ILE A 133 9.94 3.47 3.50
C ILE A 133 8.69 3.49 2.63
N TYR A 134 7.58 3.02 3.18
CA TYR A 134 6.31 2.97 2.49
C TYR A 134 5.55 4.29 2.62
N SER A 135 5.16 4.87 1.49
CA SER A 135 4.30 6.04 1.43
C SER A 135 2.97 5.67 0.77
N ILE A 136 1.91 5.60 1.56
CA ILE A 136 0.55 5.36 1.07
C ILE A 136 -0.27 6.61 1.35
N THR A 137 -0.85 7.17 0.29
CA THR A 137 -1.63 8.39 0.37
C THR A 137 -3.01 8.09 0.94
N ASN A 138 -3.42 8.83 1.98
CA ASN A 138 -4.73 8.64 2.58
C ASN A 138 -5.85 8.98 1.59
N GLY A 139 -6.88 8.15 1.55
CA GLY A 139 -8.08 8.40 0.74
C GLY A 139 -7.92 8.15 -0.76
N THR A 140 -6.84 7.50 -1.19
CA THR A 140 -6.75 6.89 -2.52
C THR A 140 -7.72 5.71 -2.62
N GLY A 141 -8.00 5.27 -3.85
CA GLY A 141 -8.95 4.21 -4.17
C GLY A 141 -10.00 4.63 -5.19
N LYS A 142 -10.41 3.67 -6.03
CA LYS A 142 -11.63 3.81 -6.83
C LYS A 142 -12.77 3.32 -5.94
N GLY A 143 -13.86 4.09 -5.90
CA GLY A 143 -14.96 3.82 -4.96
C GLY A 143 -15.48 2.38 -5.06
N PRO A 144 -16.26 1.88 -4.08
CA PRO A 144 -16.65 2.55 -2.84
C PRO A 144 -15.60 2.44 -1.72
N TYR A 145 -14.43 1.83 -1.97
CA TYR A 145 -13.42 1.55 -0.96
C TYR A 145 -12.26 2.54 -1.01
N TYR A 146 -11.78 2.92 0.17
CA TYR A 146 -10.69 3.88 0.37
C TYR A 146 -9.82 3.43 1.53
N ILE A 147 -8.55 3.84 1.56
CA ILE A 147 -7.65 3.56 2.67
C ILE A 147 -7.46 4.78 3.59
N GLU A 148 -7.23 4.54 4.88
CA GLU A 148 -6.90 5.58 5.86
C GLU A 148 -5.91 5.06 6.91
N LYS A 149 -4.95 5.90 7.32
CA LYS A 149 -4.11 5.65 8.49
C LYS A 149 -4.95 5.49 9.76
N LYS A 150 -4.62 4.47 10.56
CA LYS A 150 -5.17 4.27 11.90
C LYS A 150 -4.71 5.39 12.83
N ASP A 151 -5.62 5.85 13.68
CA ASP A 151 -5.29 6.81 14.74
C ASP A 151 -4.29 6.21 15.75
N LYS A 152 -4.35 4.88 15.94
CA LYS A 152 -3.47 4.12 16.82
C LYS A 152 -2.89 2.92 16.05
N PRO A 153 -1.67 3.00 15.53
CA PRO A 153 -1.04 1.88 14.85
C PRO A 153 -0.72 0.74 15.83
N THR A 154 -0.64 -0.47 15.31
CA THR A 154 -0.25 -1.67 16.07
C THR A 154 1.18 -2.11 15.71
N LYS A 155 1.68 -3.16 16.37
CA LYS A 155 2.98 -3.81 16.07
C LYS A 155 2.83 -5.33 15.99
N LYS A 156 1.73 -5.79 15.41
CA LYS A 156 1.41 -7.22 15.28
C LYS A 156 1.91 -7.74 13.94
N LYS A 157 2.29 -9.02 13.89
CA LYS A 157 2.47 -9.68 12.61
C LYS A 157 1.09 -10.00 12.01
N MET A 158 0.93 -9.71 10.74
CA MET A 158 -0.20 -10.21 9.96
C MET A 158 -0.08 -11.74 9.88
N PRO A 159 -1.19 -12.49 10.02
CA PRO A 159 -1.16 -13.94 9.83
C PRO A 159 -0.61 -14.29 8.44
N GLU A 160 0.25 -15.30 8.36
CA GLU A 160 0.89 -15.68 7.09
C GLU A 160 -0.13 -16.13 6.05
N ASP A 161 -1.15 -16.89 6.45
CA ASP A 161 -2.27 -17.33 5.58
C ASP A 161 -3.13 -16.17 5.04
N SER A 162 -2.96 -14.97 5.57
CA SER A 162 -3.63 -13.76 5.10
C SER A 162 -2.83 -13.01 4.02
N ILE A 163 -1.59 -13.42 3.74
CA ILE A 163 -0.71 -12.83 2.73
C ILE A 163 -0.66 -13.76 1.53
N VAL A 164 -1.14 -13.28 0.37
CA VAL A 164 -1.00 -14.00 -0.89
C VAL A 164 0.17 -13.40 -1.65
N TYR A 165 1.24 -14.18 -1.79
CA TYR A 165 2.48 -13.77 -2.44
C TYR A 165 2.35 -13.88 -3.97
N ASP A 166 2.93 -12.92 -4.69
CA ASP A 166 3.20 -13.05 -6.12
C ASP A 166 4.50 -13.85 -6.31
N GLU A 167 4.36 -15.06 -6.83
CA GLU A 167 5.47 -15.95 -7.19
C GLU A 167 5.97 -15.72 -8.63
N GLY A 168 5.21 -14.95 -9.44
CA GLY A 168 5.50 -14.69 -10.85
C GLY A 168 6.68 -13.75 -11.07
N GLY A 169 7.12 -13.09 -10.01
CA GLY A 169 8.32 -12.28 -9.99
C GLY A 169 8.16 -10.84 -10.48
N ILE A 170 9.30 -10.17 -10.72
CA ILE A 170 9.37 -8.79 -11.17
C ILE A 170 9.29 -8.78 -12.70
N LYS A 171 8.32 -8.04 -13.24
CA LYS A 171 8.02 -7.92 -14.67
C LYS A 171 8.62 -6.67 -15.29
#